data_AF-A0A4Q9LWM6-F1
#
_entry.id   AF-A0A4Q9LWM6-F1
#
_cell.length_a   1.000
_cell.length_b   1.000
_cell.length_c   1.000
_cell.angle_alpha   90.00
_cell.angle_beta   90.00
_cell.angle_gamma   90.00
#
_symmetry.space_group_name_H-M   'P 1'
#
loop_
_entity.id
_entity.type
_entity.pdbx_description
1 polymer ?
#
loop_
_entity_poly.entity_id
_entity_poly.type
_entity_poly.pdbx_seq_one_letter_code
_entity_poly.pdbx_strand_id
1 'polypeptide(L)'
;MYLPSLNLNRLLFILTSISDILYIIALFRLKVLVWYILIPLIVLQCILKMYLYLVCFVTINRKYLTIAIVSLIVSVIENSYLCVRIFFIYIFFVVDVIYALIFYLSFVFFCLQLLLLINCVLMKKILMFDVSIPVSFGDINFASIYGIGGMK
;
A
#
# COMPACT_ATOMS: atom_id res chain seq x y z
N MET A 1 -11.80 -17.93 -8.73
CA MET A 1 -11.65 -16.50 -8.41
C MET A 1 -11.14 -16.43 -6.98
N TYR A 2 -9.84 -16.16 -6.78
CA TYR A 2 -9.27 -16.14 -5.43
C TYR A 2 -9.76 -14.91 -4.66
N LEU A 3 -10.31 -15.17 -3.49
CA LEU A 3 -10.81 -14.16 -2.59
C LEU A 3 -9.64 -13.50 -1.86
N PRO A 4 -9.47 -12.17 -1.93
CA PRO A 4 -8.38 -11.50 -1.24
C PRO A 4 -8.56 -11.71 0.27
N SER A 5 -7.65 -12.45 0.89
CA SER A 5 -7.74 -12.76 2.31
C SER A 5 -7.44 -11.51 3.14
N LEU A 6 -8.37 -11.17 4.05
CA LEU A 6 -8.25 -10.02 4.94
C LEU A 6 -6.95 -10.05 5.75
N ASN A 7 -6.52 -11.24 6.19
CA ASN A 7 -5.27 -11.44 6.92
C ASN A 7 -4.04 -11.07 6.08
N LEU A 8 -4.05 -11.37 4.78
CA LEU A 8 -2.96 -11.01 3.88
C LEU A 8 -2.92 -9.49 3.65
N ASN A 9 -4.08 -8.83 3.51
CA ASN A 9 -4.13 -7.37 3.41
C ASN A 9 -3.64 -6.67 4.68
N ARG A 10 -3.97 -7.19 5.87
CA ARG A 10 -3.44 -6.67 7.15
C ARG A 10 -1.92 -6.80 7.25
N LEU A 11 -1.38 -7.96 6.87
CA LEU A 11 0.06 -8.20 6.88
C LEU A 11 0.78 -7.29 5.87
N LEU A 12 0.23 -7.14 4.66
CA LEU A 12 0.76 -6.23 3.66
C LEU A 12 0.69 -4.77 4.12
N PHE A 13 -0.37 -4.35 4.81
CA PHE A 13 -0.45 -3.00 5.37
C PHE A 13 0.66 -2.75 6.40
N ILE A 14 0.94 -3.72 7.28
CA ILE A 14 2.02 -3.59 8.25
C ILE A 14 3.38 -3.47 7.53
N LEU A 15 3.66 -4.35 6.56
CA LEU A 15 4.91 -4.33 5.81
C LEU A 15 5.10 -3.02 5.02
N THR A 16 4.04 -2.55 4.35
CA THR A 16 4.07 -1.27 3.62
C THR A 16 4.15 -0.06 4.54
N SER A 17 3.72 -0.17 5.81
CA SER A 17 3.89 0.90 6.80
C SER A 17 5.34 0.96 7.31
N ILE A 18 5.97 -0.19 7.51
CA ILE A 18 7.40 -0.27 7.87
C ILE A 18 8.27 0.29 6.73
N SER A 19 7.97 -0.04 5.46
CA SER A 19 8.72 0.48 4.31
C SER A 19 8.66 2.01 4.23
N ASP A 20 7.51 2.61 4.50
CA ASP A 20 7.36 4.07 4.44
C ASP A 20 8.09 4.77 5.59
N ILE A 21 8.17 4.16 6.78
CA ILE A 21 9.00 4.69 7.88
C ILE A 21 10.48 4.66 7.49
N LEU A 22 10.95 3.54 6.93
CA LEU A 22 12.32 3.43 6.42
C LEU A 22 12.60 4.46 5.33
N TYR A 23 11.62 4.75 4.47
CA TYR A 23 11.70 5.79 3.46
C TYR A 23 11.90 7.18 4.07
N ILE A 24 11.06 7.57 5.04
CA ILE A 24 11.16 8.87 5.70
C ILE A 24 12.54 9.03 6.36
N ILE A 25 13.05 7.97 6.98
CA ILE A 25 14.40 7.97 7.59
C ILE A 25 15.50 8.15 6.53
N ALA A 26 15.38 7.45 5.39
CA ALA A 26 16.34 7.57 4.28
C ALA A 26 16.32 8.96 3.65
N LEU A 27 15.14 9.57 3.48
CA LEU A 27 15.01 10.96 3.06
C LEU A 27 15.68 11.90 4.06
N PHE A 28 15.49 11.68 5.38
CA PHE A 28 16.12 12.49 6.44
C PHE A 28 17.63 12.55 6.37
N ARG A 29 18.25 11.48 5.92
CA ARG A 29 19.71 11.40 5.73
C ARG A 29 20.18 12.13 4.47
N LEU A 30 19.35 12.21 3.43
CA LEU A 30 19.67 12.90 2.17
C LEU A 30 19.44 14.42 2.34
N LYS A 31 20.48 15.13 2.81
CA LYS A 31 20.48 16.60 2.95
C LYS A 31 20.29 17.29 1.59
N VAL A 32 19.05 17.62 1.21
CA VAL A 32 18.78 18.46 0.03
C VAL A 32 17.58 19.37 0.30
N LEU A 33 17.64 20.63 -0.14
CA LEU A 33 16.62 21.70 -0.18
C LEU A 33 15.17 21.30 -0.60
N VAL A 34 14.94 20.04 -0.99
CA VAL A 34 13.65 19.46 -1.41
C VAL A 34 12.69 19.20 -0.23
N TRP A 35 13.15 19.37 1.02
CA TRP A 35 12.35 19.21 2.23
C TRP A 35 11.01 19.95 2.21
N TYR A 36 10.98 21.19 1.70
CA TYR A 36 9.76 22.00 1.69
C TYR A 36 8.63 21.40 0.85
N ILE A 37 8.95 20.65 -0.21
CA ILE A 37 7.97 19.98 -1.07
C ILE A 37 7.67 18.56 -0.57
N LEU A 38 8.66 17.88 0.02
CA LEU A 38 8.52 16.51 0.52
C LEU A 38 7.71 16.42 1.82
N ILE A 39 7.84 17.38 2.74
CA ILE A 39 7.09 17.40 4.01
C ILE A 39 5.56 17.36 3.78
N PRO A 40 4.95 18.24 2.96
CA PRO A 40 3.51 18.19 2.73
C PRO A 40 3.10 16.90 2.01
N LEU A 41 3.95 16.33 1.16
CA LEU A 41 3.71 15.04 0.50
C LEU A 41 3.64 13.89 1.53
N ILE A 42 4.58 13.84 2.47
CA ILE A 42 4.62 12.85 3.56
C ILE A 42 3.39 12.99 4.47
N VAL A 43 3.00 14.22 4.82
CA VAL A 43 1.80 14.47 5.64
C VAL A 43 0.54 14.02 4.90
N LEU A 44 0.43 14.33 3.61
CA LEU A 44 -0.68 13.90 2.76
C LEU A 44 -0.75 12.37 2.70
N GLN A 45 0.38 11.69 2.55
CA GLN A 45 0.45 10.23 2.50
C GLN A 45 0.07 9.57 3.83
N CYS A 46 0.48 10.15 4.97
CA CYS A 46 0.03 9.69 6.29
C CYS A 46 -1.49 9.79 6.43
N ILE A 47 -2.09 10.90 6.00
CA ILE A 47 -3.55 11.08 6.01
C ILE A 47 -4.23 10.07 5.09
N LEU A 48 -3.71 9.88 3.87
CA LEU A 48 -4.25 8.92 2.91
C LEU A 48 -4.16 7.48 3.41
N LYS A 49 -3.09 7.12 4.13
CA LYS A 49 -2.92 5.78 4.73
C LYS A 49 -3.90 5.49 5.86
N MET A 50 -4.48 6.50 6.52
CA MET A 50 -5.57 6.28 7.48
C MET A 50 -6.77 5.60 6.81
N TYR A 51 -7.05 5.91 5.54
CA TYR A 51 -8.11 5.24 4.79
C TYR A 51 -7.75 3.79 4.45
N LEU A 52 -6.46 3.50 4.23
CA LEU A 52 -6.00 2.13 4.07
C LEU A 52 -6.16 1.31 5.34
N TYR A 53 -5.85 1.92 6.50
CA TYR A 53 -6.07 1.32 7.81
C TYR A 53 -7.55 0.99 8.03
N LEU A 54 -8.45 1.93 7.71
CA LEU A 54 -9.89 1.71 7.82
C LEU A 54 -10.34 0.51 6.98
N VAL A 55 -9.86 0.40 5.74
CA VAL A 55 -10.19 -0.72 4.84
C VAL A 55 -9.63 -2.06 5.33
N CYS A 56 -8.45 -2.08 5.95
CA CYS A 56 -7.81 -3.32 6.41
C CYS A 56 -8.30 -3.80 7.79
N PHE A 57 -8.74 -2.89 8.67
CA PHE A 57 -9.02 -3.22 10.08
C PHE A 57 -10.43 -2.86 10.55
N VAL A 58 -11.10 -1.87 9.96
CA VAL A 58 -12.34 -1.30 10.52
C VAL A 58 -13.55 -1.62 9.67
N THR A 59 -13.66 -1.00 8.50
CA THR A 59 -14.80 -1.15 7.59
C THR A 59 -14.36 -1.09 6.14
N ILE A 60 -14.86 -2.02 5.34
CA ILE A 60 -14.72 -1.97 3.89
C ILE A 60 -15.89 -1.15 3.35
N ASN A 61 -15.58 -0.01 2.74
CA ASN A 61 -16.54 0.86 2.05
C ASN A 61 -15.92 1.29 0.72
N ARG A 62 -16.69 1.35 -0.36
CA ARG A 62 -16.23 1.71 -1.71
C ARG A 62 -15.58 3.10 -1.77
N LYS A 63 -16.06 4.07 -0.98
CA LYS A 63 -15.48 5.41 -0.87
C LYS A 63 -14.07 5.36 -0.27
N TYR A 64 -13.93 4.73 0.91
CA TYR A 64 -12.63 4.54 1.57
C TYR A 64 -11.68 3.72 0.73
N LEU A 65 -12.20 2.72 0.02
CA LEU A 65 -11.42 1.85 -0.82
C LEU A 65 -10.91 2.58 -2.08
N THR A 66 -11.66 3.54 -2.61
CA THR A 66 -11.17 4.41 -3.70
C THR A 66 -10.06 5.33 -3.21
N ILE A 67 -10.21 5.93 -2.02
CA ILE A 67 -9.16 6.76 -1.41
C ILE A 67 -7.92 5.92 -1.07
N ALA A 68 -8.12 4.69 -0.59
CA ALA A 68 -7.05 3.74 -0.32
C ALA A 68 -6.28 3.33 -1.59
N ILE A 69 -6.96 3.14 -2.71
CA ILE A 69 -6.30 2.90 -4.01
C ILE A 69 -5.44 4.10 -4.42
N VAL A 70 -5.95 5.33 -4.27
CA VAL A 70 -5.18 6.54 -4.54
C VAL A 70 -3.95 6.64 -3.63
N SER A 71 -4.12 6.34 -2.33
CA SER A 71 -3.01 6.25 -1.38
C SER A 71 -1.90 5.30 -1.84
N LEU A 72 -2.28 4.11 -2.30
CA LEU A 72 -1.33 3.11 -2.79
C LEU A 72 -0.64 3.55 -4.08
N ILE A 73 -1.36 4.18 -5.01
CA ILE A 73 -0.77 4.69 -6.25
C ILE A 73 0.29 5.74 -5.93
N VAL A 74 0.00 6.68 -5.02
CA VAL A 74 0.97 7.70 -4.59
C VAL A 74 2.20 7.05 -3.97
N SER A 75 2.01 6.09 -3.06
CA SER A 75 3.10 5.35 -2.41
C SER A 75 3.96 4.56 -3.42
N VAL A 76 3.34 3.94 -4.43
CA VAL A 76 4.03 3.23 -5.52
C VAL A 76 4.86 4.20 -6.37
N ILE A 77 4.33 5.37 -6.72
CA ILE A 77 5.03 6.38 -7.52
C ILE A 77 6.27 6.87 -6.76
N GLU A 78 6.14 7.19 -5.48
CA GLU A 78 7.26 7.64 -4.65
C GLU A 78 8.35 6.58 -4.49
N ASN A 79 7.93 5.33 -4.23
CA ASN A 79 8.87 4.24 -4.09
C ASN A 79 9.60 3.94 -5.42
N SER A 80 8.91 4.11 -6.55
CA SER A 80 9.52 4.00 -7.88
C SER A 80 10.59 5.08 -8.12
N TYR A 81 10.33 6.32 -7.69
CA TYR A 81 11.27 7.43 -7.83
C TYR A 81 12.57 7.16 -7.05
N LEU A 82 12.46 6.62 -5.84
CA LEU A 82 13.61 6.20 -5.06
C LEU A 82 14.35 5.03 -5.68
N CYS A 83 13.63 3.98 -6.11
CA CYS A 83 14.26 2.82 -6.73
C CYS A 83 15.13 3.26 -7.91
N VAL A 84 14.64 4.20 -8.74
CA VAL A 84 15.39 4.78 -9.84
C VAL A 84 16.61 5.58 -9.34
N ARG A 85 16.47 6.40 -8.29
CA ARG A 85 17.61 7.14 -7.72
C ARG A 85 18.70 6.22 -7.15
N ILE A 86 18.30 5.20 -6.38
CA ILE A 86 19.20 4.21 -5.79
C ILE A 86 19.88 3.40 -6.89
N PHE A 87 19.14 3.05 -7.95
CA PHE A 87 19.68 2.36 -9.11
C PHE A 87 20.75 3.17 -9.84
N PHE A 88 20.52 4.47 -10.07
CA PHE A 88 21.53 5.35 -10.64
C PHE A 88 22.77 5.43 -9.74
N ILE A 89 22.59 5.60 -8.42
CA ILE A 89 23.72 5.60 -7.47
C ILE A 89 24.49 4.27 -7.55
N TYR A 90 23.79 3.13 -7.59
CA TYR A 90 24.38 1.80 -7.69
C TYR A 90 25.20 1.59 -8.96
N ILE A 91 24.68 2.03 -10.12
CA ILE A 91 25.39 1.91 -11.41
C ILE A 91 26.63 2.80 -11.47
N PHE A 92 26.54 4.04 -10.96
CA PHE A 92 27.64 5.00 -11.05
C PHE A 92 28.75 4.78 -10.02
N PHE A 93 28.41 4.30 -8.82
CA PHE A 93 29.37 4.11 -7.72
C PHE A 93 29.84 2.67 -7.54
N VAL A 94 29.62 1.81 -8.56
CA VAL A 94 30.10 0.42 -8.73
C VAL A 94 30.81 -0.15 -7.48
N VAL A 95 30.22 -1.20 -6.89
CA VAL A 95 30.80 -2.07 -5.84
C VAL A 95 30.51 -1.69 -4.39
N ASP A 96 29.24 -1.63 -4.00
CA ASP A 96 28.92 -1.74 -2.57
C ASP A 96 27.72 -2.68 -2.38
N VAL A 97 28.00 -3.83 -1.74
CA VAL A 97 27.01 -4.87 -1.40
C VAL A 97 25.84 -4.29 -0.61
N ILE A 98 26.12 -3.24 0.18
CA ILE A 98 25.14 -2.50 0.97
C ILE A 98 24.12 -1.80 0.07
N TYR A 99 24.54 -1.09 -0.99
CA TYR A 99 23.61 -0.42 -1.91
C TYR A 99 22.82 -1.41 -2.75
N ALA A 100 23.41 -2.55 -3.14
CA ALA A 100 22.69 -3.64 -3.79
C ALA A 100 21.56 -4.17 -2.89
N LEU A 101 21.86 -4.44 -1.61
CA LEU A 101 20.89 -4.95 -0.65
C LEU A 101 19.74 -3.95 -0.44
N ILE A 102 20.04 -2.66 -0.32
CA ILE A 102 19.03 -1.59 -0.23
C ILE A 102 18.14 -1.58 -1.48
N PHE A 103 18.72 -1.66 -2.68
CA PHE A 103 17.95 -1.71 -3.92
C PHE A 103 17.01 -2.92 -3.98
N TYR A 104 17.49 -4.12 -3.63
CA TYR A 104 16.65 -5.31 -3.61
C TYR A 104 15.53 -5.22 -2.58
N LEU A 105 15.80 -4.70 -1.38
CA LEU A 105 14.77 -4.46 -0.37
C LEU A 105 13.71 -3.47 -0.86
N SER A 106 14.13 -2.35 -1.46
CA SER A 106 13.20 -1.37 -2.03
C SER A 106 12.32 -1.99 -3.13
N PHE A 107 12.89 -2.83 -3.99
CA PHE A 107 12.15 -3.57 -5.02
C PHE A 107 11.13 -4.55 -4.43
N VAL A 108 11.50 -5.30 -3.39
CA VAL A 108 10.56 -6.19 -2.68
C VAL A 108 9.40 -5.39 -2.08
N PHE A 109 9.67 -4.26 -1.43
CA PHE A 109 8.62 -3.40 -0.90
C PHE A 109 7.71 -2.83 -1.99
N PHE A 110 8.26 -2.47 -3.15
CA PHE A 110 7.49 -2.05 -4.32
C PHE A 110 6.54 -3.16 -4.80
N CYS A 111 7.01 -4.41 -4.89
CA CYS A 111 6.17 -5.55 -5.24
C CYS A 111 5.04 -5.78 -4.21
N LEU A 112 5.30 -5.62 -2.92
CA LEU A 112 4.30 -5.76 -1.86
C LEU A 112 3.20 -4.67 -1.95
N GLN A 113 3.59 -3.42 -2.24
CA GLN A 113 2.65 -2.32 -2.45
C GLN A 113 1.75 -2.58 -3.68
N LEU A 114 2.32 -3.07 -4.78
CA LEU A 114 1.56 -3.47 -5.96
C LEU A 114 0.58 -4.60 -5.68
N LEU A 115 1.00 -5.60 -4.89
CA LEU A 115 0.13 -6.72 -4.52
C LEU A 115 -1.07 -6.25 -3.67
N LEU A 116 -0.83 -5.33 -2.72
CA LEU A 116 -1.88 -4.70 -1.94
C LEU A 116 -2.83 -3.85 -2.82
N LEU A 117 -2.28 -3.12 -3.79
CA LEU A 117 -3.05 -2.34 -4.77
C LEU A 117 -3.98 -3.24 -5.58
N ILE A 118 -3.45 -4.35 -6.11
CA ILE A 118 -4.25 -5.33 -6.86
C ILE A 118 -5.37 -5.89 -5.97
N ASN A 119 -5.07 -6.25 -4.72
CA ASN A 119 -6.09 -6.75 -3.79
C ASN A 119 -7.18 -5.73 -3.50
N CYS A 120 -6.82 -4.46 -3.27
CA CYS A 120 -7.79 -3.38 -3.12
C CYS A 120 -8.64 -3.22 -4.38
N VAL A 121 -8.04 -3.19 -5.57
CA VAL A 121 -8.78 -3.09 -6.84
C VAL A 121 -9.74 -4.26 -7.03
N LEU A 122 -9.33 -5.48 -6.69
CA LEU A 122 -10.20 -6.66 -6.73
C LEU A 122 -11.36 -6.54 -5.75
N MET A 123 -11.10 -6.13 -4.49
CA MET A 123 -12.15 -5.83 -3.51
C MET A 123 -13.13 -4.77 -4.03
N LYS A 124 -12.64 -3.71 -4.70
CA LYS A 124 -13.49 -2.68 -5.33
C LYS A 124 -14.45 -3.25 -6.37
N LYS A 125 -13.97 -4.19 -7.20
CA LYS A 125 -14.76 -4.82 -8.26
C LYS A 125 -15.82 -5.77 -7.69
N ILE A 126 -15.53 -6.41 -6.55
CA ILE A 126 -16.44 -7.36 -5.89
C ILE A 126 -17.56 -6.63 -5.13
N LEU A 127 -17.29 -5.44 -4.58
CA LEU A 127 -18.29 -4.59 -3.95
C LEU A 127 -19.19 -3.93 -5.02
N MET A 128 -20.28 -4.60 -5.38
CA MET A 128 -21.29 -4.06 -6.32
C MET A 128 -22.08 -2.87 -5.74
N PHE A 129 -22.18 -2.76 -4.41
CA PHE A 129 -22.97 -1.73 -3.72
C PHE A 129 -22.15 -0.97 -2.68
N ASP A 130 -22.54 0.29 -2.40
CA ASP A 130 -21.95 1.15 -1.36
C ASP A 130 -22.39 0.69 0.05
N VAL A 131 -21.95 -0.50 0.46
CA VAL A 131 -22.24 -1.07 1.78
C VAL A 131 -20.98 -0.99 2.63
N SER A 132 -21.14 -0.57 3.89
CA SER A 132 -20.08 -0.61 4.89
C SER A 132 -20.04 -1.98 5.55
N ILE A 133 -19.04 -2.80 5.22
CA ILE A 133 -18.87 -4.14 5.78
C ILE A 133 -17.83 -4.08 6.91
N PRO A 134 -18.21 -4.27 8.19
CA PRO A 134 -17.26 -4.31 9.30
C PRO A 134 -16.31 -5.51 9.20
N VAL A 135 -15.01 -5.26 9.40
CA VAL A 135 -13.96 -6.28 9.25
C VAL A 135 -13.93 -7.24 10.46
N SER A 136 -14.62 -6.92 11.55
CA SER A 136 -14.74 -7.75 12.76
C SER A 136 -15.59 -9.01 12.59
N PHE A 137 -16.38 -9.11 11.51
CA PHE A 137 -16.98 -10.37 11.08
C PHE A 137 -15.90 -11.16 10.31
N GLY A 138 -14.94 -11.68 11.08
CA GLY A 138 -13.97 -12.64 10.58
C GLY A 138 -14.68 -13.76 9.82
N ASP A 139 -14.07 -14.21 8.73
CA ASP A 139 -14.48 -15.41 8.01
C ASP A 139 -15.81 -15.37 7.27
N ILE A 140 -16.27 -14.18 6.86
CA ILE A 140 -17.21 -14.11 5.74
C ILE A 140 -16.41 -14.42 4.46
N ASN A 141 -16.29 -15.72 4.15
CA ASN A 141 -16.12 -16.17 2.78
C ASN A 141 -17.07 -15.31 1.93
N PHE A 142 -16.58 -14.49 1.00
CA PHE A 142 -17.49 -13.66 0.19
C PHE A 142 -18.54 -14.52 -0.56
N ALA A 143 -18.38 -15.84 -0.60
CA ALA A 143 -19.44 -16.80 -0.92
C ALA A 143 -20.78 -16.56 -0.18
N SER A 144 -20.78 -16.11 1.08
CA SER A 144 -22.02 -15.83 1.82
C SER A 144 -22.64 -14.47 1.50
N ILE A 145 -21.88 -13.52 0.96
CA ILE A 145 -22.42 -12.28 0.38
C ILE A 145 -23.13 -12.58 -0.95
N TYR A 146 -22.62 -13.55 -1.73
CA TYR A 146 -23.31 -14.07 -2.90
C TYR A 146 -24.49 -15.00 -2.58
N GLY A 147 -24.49 -15.65 -1.41
CA GLY A 147 -25.56 -16.56 -0.97
C GLY A 147 -26.86 -15.89 -0.53
N ILE A 148 -26.86 -14.59 -0.20
CA ILE A 148 -28.08 -13.86 0.21
C ILE A 148 -28.82 -13.28 -1.02
N GLY A 149 -28.19 -13.20 -2.19
CA GLY A 149 -28.83 -12.82 -3.45
C GLY A 149 -29.46 -13.98 -4.24
N GLY A 150 -29.45 -15.20 -3.68
CA GLY A 150 -29.84 -16.44 -4.36
C GLY A 150 -30.97 -17.21 -3.69
N MET A 151 -31.78 -16.59 -2.83
CA MET A 151 -33.01 -17.19 -2.34
C MET A 151 -34.16 -16.17 -2.31
N LYS A 152 -35.00 -16.34 -3.35
CA LYS A 152 -36.34 -15.76 -3.59
C LYS A 152 -36.39 -14.35 -4.16
#